data_AF-A0A753XCP8-F1
#
_entry.id   AF-A0A753XCP8-F1
#
_cell.length_a   1.000
_cell.length_b   1.000
_cell.length_c   1.000
_cell.angle_alpha   90.00
_cell.angle_beta   90.00
_cell.angle_gamma   90.00
#
_symmetry.space_group_name_H-M   'P 1'
#
loop_
_entity.id
_entity.type
_entity.pdbx_description
1 polymer ?
#
loop_
_entity_poly.entity_id
_entity_poly.type
_entity_poly.pdbx_seq_one_letter_code
_entity_poly.pdbx_strand_id
1 'polypeptide(L)'
;MDNSAANTARDSGASLLIGHASNDASIAVNSLVLVSSVDYARQICGAGSQLARMVGAYRKTDPFGELYVIAVPESTGAAATVALTVTGEATETGTVNVYTGRTRVQAPVTSGDDAAAVAVSIKDAVNANPDLPFTATSEAGVVTLTARHKGLYGNEIPVTLNYYGFGGGEVLPAGVNITVASGVKGAGAPALNDAVAAMGDEPFDYIGLPFNDTASVNTMATEMNDSSGRWSYVRQLYGHVYTAKTGTLSELVAAGDQFNLQHITLAGYEKDTQTPADELAASRTARAAVFIRNDPARPTQTGE
;
A
#
# COMPACT_ATOMS: atom_id res chain seq x y z
N MET A 1 -26.42 -7.72 -32.99
CA MET A 1 -25.38 -8.65 -32.51
C MET A 1 -26.04 -10.00 -32.31
N ASP A 2 -25.53 -11.05 -32.96
CA ASP A 2 -25.95 -12.43 -32.74
C ASP A 2 -25.10 -13.01 -31.62
N ASN A 3 -25.73 -13.38 -30.50
CA ASN A 3 -25.07 -13.90 -29.29
C ASN A 3 -25.17 -15.43 -29.17
N SER A 4 -25.64 -16.13 -30.22
CA SER A 4 -25.85 -17.58 -30.19
C SER A 4 -24.57 -18.42 -30.09
N ALA A 5 -23.41 -17.84 -30.40
CA ALA A 5 -22.08 -18.43 -30.22
C ALA A 5 -21.25 -17.75 -29.11
N ALA A 6 -21.84 -16.86 -28.32
CA ALA A 6 -21.16 -16.21 -27.22
C ALA A 6 -20.92 -17.21 -26.08
N ASN A 7 -19.70 -17.23 -25.54
CA ASN A 7 -19.36 -18.03 -24.38
C ASN A 7 -20.30 -17.67 -23.20
N THR A 8 -21.02 -18.65 -22.66
CA THR A 8 -21.96 -18.48 -21.54
C THR A 8 -21.29 -18.72 -20.19
N ALA A 9 -20.01 -19.13 -20.17
CA ALA A 9 -19.23 -19.24 -18.96
C ALA A 9 -19.08 -17.84 -18.32
N ARG A 10 -19.62 -17.69 -17.13
CA ARG A 10 -19.34 -16.55 -16.26
C ARG A 10 -18.15 -16.96 -15.39
N ASP A 11 -16.96 -16.60 -15.82
CA ASP A 11 -15.83 -16.57 -14.90
C ASP A 11 -16.08 -15.46 -13.88
N SER A 12 -15.76 -15.69 -12.61
CA SER A 12 -15.95 -14.67 -11.58
C SER A 12 -15.02 -13.48 -11.80
N GLY A 13 -13.97 -13.67 -12.60
CA GLY A 13 -12.90 -12.72 -12.84
C GLY A 13 -12.22 -12.35 -11.54
N ALA A 14 -11.79 -13.35 -10.78
CA ALA A 14 -11.24 -13.21 -9.45
C ALA A 14 -10.01 -12.30 -9.43
N SER A 15 -9.90 -11.51 -8.37
CA SER A 15 -8.75 -10.65 -8.12
C SER A 15 -7.82 -11.26 -7.10
N LEU A 16 -6.52 -11.01 -7.23
CA LEU A 16 -5.49 -11.40 -6.27
C LEU A 16 -4.76 -10.15 -5.76
N LEU A 17 -4.52 -10.05 -4.46
CA LEU A 17 -3.56 -9.09 -3.89
C LEU A 17 -2.42 -9.82 -3.21
N ILE A 18 -1.20 -9.40 -3.51
CA ILE A 18 0.02 -9.93 -2.89
C ILE A 18 0.60 -8.85 -1.99
N GLY A 19 1.08 -9.16 -0.79
CA GLY A 19 1.67 -8.14 0.08
C GLY A 19 2.17 -8.68 1.41
N HIS A 20 2.88 -7.85 2.17
CA HIS A 20 3.33 -8.24 3.51
C HIS A 20 2.16 -8.34 4.49
N ALA A 21 2.13 -9.43 5.25
CA ALA A 21 1.37 -9.54 6.49
C ALA A 21 2.29 -9.23 7.69
N SER A 22 1.72 -8.93 8.86
CA SER A 22 2.50 -8.82 10.10
C SER A 22 3.21 -10.13 10.42
N ASN A 23 4.39 -10.06 11.05
CA ASN A 23 5.20 -11.26 11.33
C ASN A 23 4.50 -12.25 12.29
N ASP A 24 3.57 -11.77 13.11
CA ASP A 24 2.74 -12.52 14.05
C ASP A 24 1.31 -12.76 13.53
N ALA A 25 1.05 -12.45 12.26
CA ALA A 25 -0.24 -12.64 11.63
C ALA A 25 -0.62 -14.14 11.55
N SER A 26 -1.92 -14.43 11.59
CA SER A 26 -2.42 -15.82 11.56
C SER A 26 -2.50 -16.42 10.15
N ILE A 27 -2.48 -15.58 9.11
CA ILE A 27 -2.40 -16.03 7.72
C ILE A 27 -1.07 -16.77 7.48
N ALA A 28 -1.15 -17.94 6.86
CA ALA A 28 0.06 -18.63 6.42
C ALA A 28 0.69 -17.88 5.23
N VAL A 29 1.98 -17.60 5.35
CA VAL A 29 2.77 -17.01 4.27
C VAL A 29 2.80 -17.96 3.08
N ASN A 30 2.79 -17.43 1.86
CA ASN A 30 2.77 -18.18 0.61
C ASN A 30 1.61 -19.19 0.53
N SER A 31 0.44 -18.77 1.02
CA SER A 31 -0.81 -19.53 0.87
C SER A 31 -1.88 -18.64 0.24
N LEU A 32 -2.66 -19.24 -0.65
CA LEU A 32 -3.80 -18.59 -1.28
C LEU A 32 -5.00 -18.60 -0.33
N VAL A 33 -5.51 -17.41 0.01
CA VAL A 33 -6.63 -17.27 0.95
C VAL A 33 -7.71 -16.37 0.38
N LEU A 34 -8.95 -16.84 0.37
CA LEU A 34 -10.12 -16.03 -0.01
C LEU A 34 -10.45 -15.03 1.11
N VAL A 35 -10.60 -13.76 0.76
CA VAL A 35 -10.88 -12.68 1.72
C VAL A 35 -12.21 -12.00 1.42
N SER A 36 -13.18 -12.20 2.31
CA SER A 36 -14.55 -11.70 2.16
C SER A 36 -14.77 -10.26 2.66
N SER A 37 -13.92 -9.75 3.55
CA SER A 37 -14.09 -8.41 4.14
C SER A 37 -12.76 -7.78 4.58
N VAL A 38 -12.79 -6.46 4.79
CA VAL A 38 -11.65 -5.72 5.35
C VAL A 38 -11.33 -6.17 6.77
N ASP A 39 -12.34 -6.43 7.60
CA ASP A 39 -12.14 -6.87 8.98
C ASP A 39 -11.52 -8.26 9.07
N TYR A 40 -11.93 -9.16 8.17
CA TYR A 40 -11.29 -10.47 8.07
C TYR A 40 -9.82 -10.33 7.63
N ALA A 41 -9.53 -9.45 6.66
CA ALA A 41 -8.16 -9.16 6.25
C ALA A 41 -7.29 -8.63 7.40
N ARG A 42 -7.82 -7.70 8.21
CA ARG A 42 -7.12 -7.19 9.41
C ARG A 42 -6.86 -8.31 10.42
N GLN A 43 -7.83 -9.20 10.64
CA GLN A 43 -7.70 -10.31 11.58
C GLN A 43 -6.60 -11.29 11.14
N ILE A 44 -6.57 -11.65 9.85
CA ILE A 44 -5.64 -12.69 9.37
C ILE A 44 -4.27 -12.15 9.00
N CYS A 45 -4.18 -10.93 8.43
CA CYS A 45 -2.92 -10.32 8.00
C CYS A 45 -2.27 -9.43 9.07
N GLY A 46 -3.01 -9.08 10.12
CA GLY A 46 -2.62 -8.08 11.11
C GLY A 46 -3.04 -6.67 10.69
N ALA A 47 -3.60 -5.91 11.65
CA ALA A 47 -3.97 -4.52 11.45
C ALA A 47 -2.75 -3.67 11.08
N GLY A 48 -2.95 -2.75 10.12
CA GLY A 48 -1.90 -1.88 9.60
C GLY A 48 -0.86 -2.56 8.71
N SER A 49 -0.92 -3.88 8.53
CA SER A 49 -0.06 -4.58 7.56
C SER A 49 -0.30 -4.08 6.14
N GLN A 50 0.73 -4.18 5.29
CA GLN A 50 0.65 -3.76 3.90
C GLN A 50 -0.55 -4.41 3.19
N LEU A 51 -0.70 -5.72 3.34
CA LEU A 51 -1.77 -6.48 2.69
C LEU A 51 -3.16 -6.12 3.24
N ALA A 52 -3.32 -5.91 4.55
CA ALA A 52 -4.60 -5.47 5.11
C ALA A 52 -5.02 -4.09 4.59
N ARG A 53 -4.08 -3.14 4.47
CA ARG A 53 -4.36 -1.82 3.90
C ARG A 53 -4.71 -1.89 2.41
N MET A 54 -4.01 -2.73 1.65
CA MET A 54 -4.34 -3.00 0.26
C MET A 54 -5.77 -3.53 0.10
N VAL A 55 -6.18 -4.51 0.91
CA VAL A 55 -7.57 -4.99 0.89
C VAL A 55 -8.55 -3.86 1.24
N GLY A 56 -8.25 -3.04 2.24
CA GLY A 56 -9.05 -1.86 2.58
C GLY A 56 -9.19 -0.86 1.44
N ALA A 57 -8.13 -0.64 0.66
CA ALA A 57 -8.15 0.23 -0.52
C ALA A 57 -8.91 -0.41 -1.71
N TYR A 58 -8.77 -1.71 -1.91
CA TYR A 58 -9.47 -2.48 -2.96
C TYR A 58 -10.99 -2.49 -2.72
N ARG A 59 -11.41 -2.82 -1.49
CA ARG A 59 -12.82 -2.98 -1.12
C ARG A 59 -13.64 -1.68 -1.14
N LYS A 60 -12.99 -0.51 -1.16
CA LYS A 60 -13.67 0.77 -1.40
C LYS A 60 -14.24 0.90 -2.81
N THR A 61 -13.68 0.17 -3.78
CA THR A 61 -14.11 0.19 -5.18
C THR A 61 -14.81 -1.11 -5.57
N ASP A 62 -14.30 -2.27 -5.12
CA ASP A 62 -14.92 -3.57 -5.36
C ASP A 62 -15.38 -4.23 -4.04
N PRO A 63 -16.53 -3.80 -3.47
CA PRO A 63 -16.98 -4.24 -2.17
C PRO A 63 -17.36 -5.73 -2.11
N PHE A 64 -17.70 -6.35 -3.25
CA PHE A 64 -18.27 -7.71 -3.29
C PHE A 64 -17.57 -8.67 -4.24
N GLY A 65 -16.64 -8.21 -5.07
CA GLY A 65 -15.92 -9.09 -5.99
C GLY A 65 -15.11 -10.16 -5.27
N GLU A 66 -14.89 -11.27 -5.97
CA GLU A 66 -14.06 -12.36 -5.46
C GLU A 66 -12.60 -11.87 -5.34
N LEU A 67 -12.07 -11.94 -4.13
CA LEU A 67 -10.74 -11.42 -3.80
C LEU A 67 -9.97 -12.47 -3.01
N TYR A 68 -8.87 -12.91 -3.59
CA TYR A 68 -7.87 -13.70 -2.92
C TYR A 68 -6.70 -12.83 -2.48
N VAL A 69 -5.99 -13.30 -1.48
CA VAL A 69 -4.75 -12.69 -1.04
C VAL A 69 -3.67 -13.75 -0.85
N ILE A 70 -2.41 -13.34 -1.06
CA ILE A 70 -1.24 -14.12 -0.67
C ILE A 70 -0.33 -13.21 0.16
N ALA A 71 -0.12 -13.62 1.42
CA ALA A 71 0.88 -12.99 2.27
C ALA A 71 2.28 -13.44 1.86
N VAL A 72 3.22 -12.50 1.70
CA VAL A 72 4.64 -12.79 1.40
C VAL A 72 5.48 -12.61 2.66
N PRO A 73 6.61 -13.33 2.79
CA PRO A 73 7.49 -13.18 3.94
C PRO A 73 8.02 -11.74 4.01
N GLU A 74 8.32 -11.27 5.23
CA GLU A 74 8.97 -9.98 5.42
C GLU A 74 10.28 -9.92 4.62
N SER A 75 10.52 -8.78 3.96
CA SER A 75 11.76 -8.57 3.23
C SER A 75 12.97 -8.63 4.15
N THR A 76 14.09 -9.16 3.65
CA THR A 76 15.38 -8.97 4.34
C THR A 76 15.79 -7.50 4.29
N GLY A 77 16.67 -7.04 5.18
CA GLY A 77 17.15 -5.66 5.20
C GLY A 77 16.54 -4.81 6.32
N ALA A 78 16.16 -3.58 6.00
CA ALA A 78 15.79 -2.56 6.99
C ALA A 78 14.38 -2.01 6.76
N ALA A 79 13.72 -1.63 7.86
CA ALA A 79 12.47 -0.88 7.83
C ALA A 79 12.77 0.62 7.65
N ALA A 80 11.95 1.29 6.85
CA ALA A 80 12.06 2.73 6.68
C ALA A 80 11.68 3.45 7.97
N THR A 81 12.37 4.55 8.30
CA THR A 81 11.97 5.41 9.40
C THR A 81 11.78 6.86 8.97
N VAL A 82 10.88 7.54 9.67
CA VAL A 82 10.62 8.98 9.54
C VAL A 82 10.74 9.61 10.93
N ALA A 83 11.53 10.66 11.05
CA ALA A 83 11.71 11.39 12.29
C ALA A 83 10.86 12.66 12.30
N LEU A 84 10.13 12.89 13.39
CA LEU A 84 9.47 14.15 13.69
C LEU A 84 10.19 14.78 14.88
N THR A 85 10.97 15.83 14.61
CA THR A 85 11.70 16.55 15.65
C THR A 85 10.85 17.70 16.14
N VAL A 86 10.37 17.61 17.38
CA VAL A 86 9.61 18.65 18.07
C VAL A 86 10.59 19.61 18.75
N THR A 87 10.32 20.90 18.64
CA THR A 87 11.09 21.97 19.29
C THR A 87 10.15 23.02 19.85
N GLY A 88 10.63 23.71 20.89
CA GLY A 88 9.87 24.73 21.60
C GLY A 88 8.98 24.16 22.71
N GLU A 89 8.30 25.07 23.40
CA GLU A 89 7.34 24.79 24.48
C GLU A 89 5.97 25.34 24.05
N ALA A 90 4.92 24.59 24.31
CA ALA A 90 3.56 24.98 23.93
C ALA A 90 3.07 26.18 24.76
N THR A 91 2.86 27.32 24.12
CA THR A 91 2.30 28.52 24.78
C THR A 91 0.78 28.53 24.78
N GLU A 92 0.15 27.61 24.05
CA GLU A 92 -1.30 27.41 24.02
C GLU A 92 -1.66 25.92 23.88
N THR A 93 -2.88 25.56 24.29
CA THR A 93 -3.43 24.22 24.07
C THR A 93 -3.95 24.09 22.64
N GLY A 94 -3.68 22.96 22.01
CA GLY A 94 -4.17 22.68 20.66
C GLY A 94 -3.92 21.23 20.26
N THR A 95 -3.78 21.00 18.96
CA THR A 95 -3.62 19.65 18.41
C THR A 95 -2.58 19.66 17.30
N VAL A 96 -1.68 18.67 17.33
CA VAL A 96 -0.80 18.37 16.19
C VAL A 96 -1.50 17.36 15.29
N ASN A 97 -1.69 17.70 14.02
CA ASN A 97 -2.25 16.78 13.02
C ASN A 97 -1.10 16.14 12.22
N VAL A 98 -0.88 14.85 12.43
CA VAL A 98 0.08 14.05 11.66
C VAL A 98 -0.69 13.22 10.65
N TYR A 99 -0.31 13.31 9.39
CA TYR A 99 -0.82 12.47 8.32
C TYR A 99 0.19 11.39 8.01
N THR A 100 -0.24 10.13 8.02
CA THR A 100 0.53 8.99 7.52
C THR A 100 -0.28 8.35 6.40
N GLY A 101 0.14 8.55 5.16
CA GLY A 101 -0.72 8.29 4.02
C GLY A 101 -1.98 9.16 4.08
N ARG A 102 -3.14 8.52 3.88
CA ARG A 102 -4.46 9.18 3.90
C ARG A 102 -5.05 9.38 5.30
N THR A 103 -4.42 8.85 6.34
CA THR A 103 -5.00 8.82 7.69
C THR A 103 -4.46 9.96 8.52
N ARG A 104 -5.37 10.78 9.06
CA ARG A 104 -5.04 11.83 10.03
C ARG A 104 -5.01 11.25 11.44
N VAL A 105 -3.91 11.51 12.14
CA VAL A 105 -3.69 11.25 13.55
C VAL A 105 -3.63 12.57 14.28
N GLN A 106 -4.39 12.69 15.37
CA GLN A 106 -4.51 13.92 16.13
C GLN A 106 -3.91 13.72 17.52
N ALA A 107 -2.84 14.44 17.81
CA ALA A 107 -2.15 14.39 19.10
C ALA A 107 -2.46 15.66 19.90
N PRO A 108 -3.09 15.56 21.07
CA PRO A 108 -3.38 16.73 21.89
C PRO A 108 -2.10 17.33 22.46
N VAL A 109 -2.05 18.65 22.58
CA VAL A 109 -0.97 19.40 23.22
C VAL A 109 -1.59 20.36 24.22
N THR A 110 -1.04 20.39 25.42
CA THR A 110 -1.48 21.28 26.50
C THR A 110 -0.50 22.44 26.64
N SER A 111 -1.00 23.62 26.97
CA SER A 111 -0.14 24.76 27.35
C SER A 111 0.83 24.36 28.48
N GLY A 112 2.11 24.65 28.29
CA GLY A 112 3.21 24.24 29.19
C GLY A 112 3.85 22.90 28.84
N ASP A 113 3.34 22.17 27.85
CA ASP A 113 4.01 20.96 27.37
C ASP A 113 5.35 21.33 26.70
N ASP A 114 6.43 20.71 27.16
CA ASP A 114 7.72 20.79 26.50
C ASP A 114 7.77 19.89 25.25
N ALA A 115 8.86 20.00 24.47
CA ALA A 115 9.04 19.21 23.27
C ALA A 115 8.96 17.68 23.51
N ALA A 116 9.40 17.20 24.68
CA ALA A 116 9.35 15.78 25.00
C ALA A 116 7.92 15.32 25.31
N ALA A 117 7.14 16.10 26.05
CA ALA A 117 5.73 15.84 26.32
C ALA A 117 4.90 15.81 25.03
N VAL A 118 5.12 16.77 24.12
CA VAL A 118 4.46 16.79 22.80
C VAL A 118 4.84 15.57 21.97
N ALA A 119 6.13 15.20 21.94
CA ALA A 119 6.58 14.00 21.22
C ALA A 119 5.95 12.71 21.76
N VAL A 120 5.81 12.59 23.10
CA VAL A 120 5.12 11.48 23.75
C VAL A 120 3.65 11.43 23.30
N SER A 121 2.95 12.57 23.31
CA SER A 121 1.56 12.65 22.85
C SER A 121 1.39 12.19 21.40
N ILE A 122 2.29 12.61 20.50
CA ILE A 122 2.29 12.18 19.09
C ILE A 122 2.50 10.66 18.98
N LYS A 123 3.50 10.12 19.68
CA LYS A 123 3.79 8.68 19.68
C LYS A 123 2.61 7.86 20.20
N ASP A 124 1.94 8.32 21.25
CA ASP A 124 0.76 7.64 21.80
C ASP A 124 -0.42 7.70 20.84
N ALA A 125 -0.69 8.86 20.23
CA ALA A 125 -1.76 8.99 19.25
C ALA A 125 -1.54 8.12 18.00
N VAL A 126 -0.30 7.99 17.52
CA VAL A 126 0.04 7.09 16.41
C VAL A 126 -0.18 5.63 16.81
N ASN A 127 0.36 5.20 17.95
CA ASN A 127 0.26 3.79 18.38
C ASN A 127 -1.16 3.39 18.80
N ALA A 128 -2.03 4.34 19.16
CA ALA A 128 -3.45 4.09 19.43
C ALA A 128 -4.23 3.65 18.19
N ASN A 129 -3.72 3.93 16.98
CA ASN A 129 -4.32 3.47 15.73
C ASN A 129 -3.51 2.30 15.14
N PRO A 130 -3.95 1.05 15.34
CA PRO A 130 -3.22 -0.12 14.84
C PRO A 130 -3.27 -0.26 13.32
N ASP A 131 -4.19 0.44 12.62
CA ASP A 131 -4.33 0.38 11.16
C ASP A 131 -3.28 1.21 10.40
N LEU A 132 -2.45 1.99 11.10
CA LEU A 132 -1.40 2.79 10.46
C LEU A 132 -0.25 1.91 9.99
N PRO A 133 0.45 2.28 8.90
CA PRO A 133 1.59 1.50 8.41
C PRO A 133 2.90 1.69 9.20
N PHE A 134 2.85 2.50 10.26
CA PHE A 134 3.98 2.82 11.12
C PHE A 134 3.68 2.43 12.57
N THR A 135 4.72 2.08 13.32
CA THR A 135 4.76 2.16 14.78
C THR A 135 5.61 3.36 15.20
N ALA A 136 5.37 3.92 16.38
CA ALA A 136 6.08 5.10 16.86
C ALA A 136 6.85 4.82 18.16
N THR A 137 8.06 5.37 18.25
CA THR A 137 8.78 5.58 19.51
C THR A 137 9.09 7.06 19.67
N SER A 138 9.37 7.51 20.89
CA SER A 138 9.71 8.92 21.16
C SER A 138 10.84 9.01 22.17
N GLU A 139 11.86 9.81 21.88
CA GLU A 139 12.98 10.07 22.78
C GLU A 139 13.46 11.51 22.63
N ALA A 140 13.63 12.21 23.76
CA ALA A 140 14.17 13.58 23.82
C ALA A 140 13.56 14.58 22.80
N GLY A 141 12.23 14.58 22.63
CA GLY A 141 11.53 15.46 21.70
C GLY A 141 11.53 15.00 20.23
N VAL A 142 12.07 13.83 19.93
CA VAL A 142 12.05 13.23 18.59
C VAL A 142 11.12 12.02 18.58
N VAL A 143 10.12 12.02 17.70
CA VAL A 143 9.30 10.85 17.39
C VAL A 143 9.90 10.13 16.20
N THR A 144 10.18 8.83 16.35
CA THR A 144 10.61 7.97 15.25
C THR A 144 9.47 7.06 14.84
N LEU A 145 8.93 7.29 13.65
CA LEU A 145 8.00 6.38 12.99
C LEU A 145 8.81 5.29 12.28
N THR A 146 8.50 4.03 12.53
CA THR A 146 9.16 2.86 11.91
C THR A 146 8.14 2.08 11.11
N ALA A 147 8.40 1.86 9.82
CA ALA A 147 7.49 1.12 8.95
C ALA A 147 7.28 -0.29 9.52
N ARG A 148 6.04 -0.78 9.48
CA ARG A 148 5.69 -2.09 10.08
C ARG A 148 6.42 -3.29 9.48
N HIS A 149 6.88 -3.16 8.24
CA HIS A 149 7.67 -4.19 7.57
C HIS A 149 8.99 -3.59 7.10
N LYS A 150 9.99 -4.46 6.95
CA LYS A 150 11.20 -4.16 6.20
C LYS A 150 10.93 -4.10 4.70
N GLY A 151 11.84 -3.47 3.98
CA GLY A 151 11.82 -3.40 2.53
C GLY A 151 11.57 -2.00 1.99
N LEU A 152 11.52 -1.91 0.66
CA LEU A 152 11.47 -0.63 -0.05
C LEU A 152 10.14 0.13 0.12
N TYR A 153 9.03 -0.56 0.41
CA TYR A 153 7.68 0.04 0.42
C TYR A 153 7.55 1.19 1.43
N GLY A 154 8.22 1.10 2.58
CA GLY A 154 8.14 2.10 3.64
C GLY A 154 8.66 3.48 3.21
N ASN A 155 9.50 3.53 2.18
CA ASN A 155 10.03 4.78 1.61
C ASN A 155 8.97 5.56 0.82
N GLU A 156 7.89 4.90 0.39
CA GLU A 156 6.84 5.46 -0.46
C GLU A 156 5.57 5.81 0.34
N ILE A 157 5.64 5.74 1.67
CA ILE A 157 4.55 6.17 2.55
C ILE A 157 4.76 7.65 2.92
N PRO A 158 3.88 8.57 2.49
CA PRO A 158 4.03 9.97 2.80
C PRO A 158 3.69 10.23 4.27
N VAL A 159 4.50 11.08 4.90
CA VAL A 159 4.26 11.61 6.25
C VAL A 159 4.30 13.13 6.16
N THR A 160 3.22 13.79 6.57
CA THR A 160 3.11 15.24 6.52
C THR A 160 2.36 15.78 7.74
N LEU A 161 2.54 17.07 8.02
CA LEU A 161 1.88 17.75 9.13
C LEU A 161 0.85 18.72 8.58
N ASN A 162 -0.30 18.81 9.24
CA ASN A 162 -1.33 19.81 8.96
C ASN A 162 -1.61 19.96 7.45
N TYR A 163 -1.91 18.84 6.77
CA TYR A 163 -2.02 18.78 5.31
C TYR A 163 -3.02 19.80 4.74
N TYR A 164 -4.14 20.06 5.44
CA TYR A 164 -5.12 21.06 5.01
C TYR A 164 -4.78 22.49 5.45
N GLY A 165 -3.72 22.67 6.24
CA GLY A 165 -3.21 23.94 6.73
C GLY A 165 -4.25 24.81 7.42
N PHE A 166 -4.02 26.13 7.38
CA PHE A 166 -4.93 27.11 7.99
C PHE A 166 -6.38 26.99 7.48
N GLY A 167 -6.57 26.71 6.18
CA GLY A 167 -7.90 26.56 5.58
C GLY A 167 -8.69 25.36 6.14
N GLY A 168 -8.00 24.33 6.62
CA GLY A 168 -8.59 23.19 7.33
C GLY A 168 -8.64 23.34 8.84
N GLY A 169 -8.21 24.47 9.40
CA GLY A 169 -8.06 24.65 10.85
C GLY A 169 -6.90 23.84 11.44
N GLU A 170 -5.92 23.46 10.61
CA GLU A 170 -4.77 22.65 11.02
C GLU A 170 -3.55 23.57 11.15
N VAL A 171 -3.29 24.00 12.39
CA VAL A 171 -2.16 24.85 12.74
C VAL A 171 -1.50 24.25 13.98
N LEU A 172 -0.17 24.27 14.03
CA LEU A 172 0.54 23.85 15.23
C LEU A 172 0.20 24.80 16.39
N PRO A 173 0.05 24.29 17.62
CA PRO A 173 -0.07 25.16 18.79
C PRO A 173 1.10 26.15 18.85
N ALA A 174 0.80 27.40 19.19
CA ALA A 174 1.81 28.44 19.37
C ALA A 174 2.97 27.97 20.27
N GLY A 175 4.20 28.29 19.85
CA GLY A 175 5.43 27.89 20.53
C GLY A 175 5.98 26.52 20.13
N VAL A 176 5.18 25.64 19.49
CA VAL A 176 5.63 24.33 19.01
C VAL A 176 6.01 24.38 17.53
N ASN A 177 7.17 23.85 17.20
CA ASN A 177 7.59 23.60 15.82
C ASN A 177 7.97 22.13 15.64
N ILE A 178 7.61 21.56 14.49
CA ILE A 178 7.92 20.16 14.18
C ILE A 178 8.51 20.08 12.78
N THR A 179 9.70 19.47 12.69
CA THR A 179 10.35 19.17 11.40
C THR A 179 10.18 17.69 11.09
N VAL A 180 9.71 17.37 9.89
CA VAL A 180 9.64 15.99 9.37
C VAL A 180 10.87 15.72 8.52
N ALA A 181 11.62 14.68 8.84
CA ALA A 181 12.80 14.26 8.10
C ALA A 181 12.78 12.76 7.82
N SER A 182 13.26 12.35 6.64
CA SER A 182 13.53 10.95 6.35
C SER A 182 14.66 10.44 7.26
N GLY A 183 14.45 9.28 7.87
CA GLY A 183 15.46 8.58 8.69
C GLY A 183 16.17 7.49 7.88
N VAL A 184 16.17 6.27 8.42
CA VAL A 184 16.71 5.08 7.75
C VAL A 184 15.86 4.80 6.51
N LYS A 185 16.51 4.58 5.37
CA LYS A 185 15.80 4.11 4.17
C LYS A 185 15.47 2.63 4.33
N GLY A 186 14.23 2.27 4.04
CA GLY A 186 13.82 0.88 3.91
C GLY A 186 14.59 0.23 2.78
N ALA A 187 15.03 -1.01 2.98
CA ALA A 187 15.88 -1.73 2.04
C ALA A 187 15.49 -3.20 1.98
N GLY A 188 15.60 -3.78 0.79
CA GLY A 188 15.24 -5.15 0.48
C GLY A 188 13.92 -5.30 -0.26
N ALA A 189 13.78 -6.44 -0.93
CA ALA A 189 12.60 -6.85 -1.69
C ALA A 189 12.12 -8.23 -1.20
N PRO A 190 10.82 -8.52 -1.32
CA PRO A 190 10.30 -9.83 -0.94
C PRO A 190 10.75 -10.93 -1.91
N ALA A 191 10.86 -12.15 -1.39
CA ALA A 191 10.95 -13.33 -2.24
C ALA A 191 9.55 -13.74 -2.70
N LEU A 192 9.29 -13.68 -4.01
CA LEU A 192 7.95 -13.94 -4.57
C LEU A 192 7.78 -15.34 -5.17
N ASN A 193 8.85 -16.15 -5.29
CA ASN A 193 8.78 -17.46 -5.95
C ASN A 193 7.73 -18.39 -5.32
N ASP A 194 7.69 -18.46 -3.99
CA ASP A 194 6.74 -19.31 -3.27
C ASP A 194 5.32 -18.76 -3.35
N ALA A 195 5.16 -17.43 -3.38
CA ALA A 195 3.87 -16.79 -3.59
C ALA A 195 3.34 -17.05 -5.01
N VAL A 196 4.21 -17.00 -6.02
CA VAL A 196 3.88 -17.39 -7.40
C VAL A 196 3.47 -18.86 -7.46
N ALA A 197 4.21 -19.75 -6.80
CA ALA A 197 3.85 -21.17 -6.72
C ALA A 197 2.47 -21.37 -6.04
N ALA A 198 2.15 -20.57 -5.02
CA ALA A 198 0.89 -20.61 -4.30
C ALA A 198 -0.31 -20.12 -5.14
N MET A 199 -0.09 -19.34 -6.20
CA MET A 199 -1.16 -19.00 -7.16
C MET A 199 -1.69 -20.23 -7.88
N GLY A 200 -0.84 -21.26 -8.05
CA GLY A 200 -1.18 -22.50 -8.76
C GLY A 200 -1.83 -22.24 -10.11
N ASP A 201 -2.85 -23.02 -10.40
CA ASP A 201 -3.66 -22.92 -11.61
C ASP A 201 -4.97 -22.12 -11.39
N GLU A 202 -5.10 -21.39 -10.28
CA GLU A 202 -6.27 -20.57 -10.01
C GLU A 202 -6.31 -19.38 -10.99
N PRO A 203 -7.42 -19.14 -11.71
CA PRO A 203 -7.52 -18.01 -12.64
C PRO A 203 -7.58 -16.68 -11.87
N PHE A 204 -6.73 -15.72 -12.27
CA PHE A 204 -6.73 -14.36 -11.71
C PHE A 204 -6.60 -13.35 -12.83
N ASP A 205 -7.72 -12.70 -13.16
CA ASP A 205 -7.75 -11.68 -14.20
C ASP A 205 -7.05 -10.38 -13.76
N TYR A 206 -7.08 -10.10 -12.44
CA TYR A 206 -6.58 -8.85 -11.86
C TYR A 206 -5.66 -9.13 -10.68
N ILE A 207 -4.36 -8.85 -10.85
CA ILE A 207 -3.35 -9.12 -9.82
C ILE A 207 -2.75 -7.81 -9.33
N GLY A 208 -3.02 -7.43 -8.08
CA GLY A 208 -2.42 -6.26 -7.45
C GLY A 208 -1.10 -6.59 -6.76
N LEU A 209 -0.05 -5.90 -7.18
CA LEU A 209 1.32 -6.07 -6.67
C LEU A 209 1.85 -4.72 -6.13
N PRO A 210 2.17 -4.61 -4.84
CA PRO A 210 2.65 -3.36 -4.24
C PRO A 210 4.16 -3.17 -4.44
N PHE A 211 4.86 -4.19 -4.94
CA PHE A 211 6.30 -4.21 -5.08
C PHE A 211 6.70 -3.75 -6.48
N ASN A 212 7.26 -2.55 -6.58
CA ASN A 212 7.66 -1.91 -7.83
C ASN A 212 9.17 -1.95 -8.09
N ASP A 213 9.90 -2.75 -7.32
CA ASP A 213 11.33 -2.98 -7.51
C ASP A 213 11.61 -3.97 -8.65
N THR A 214 12.80 -3.88 -9.24
CA THR A 214 13.20 -4.72 -10.38
C THR A 214 13.12 -6.21 -10.09
N ALA A 215 13.45 -6.68 -8.89
CA ALA A 215 13.44 -8.11 -8.60
C ALA A 215 12.00 -8.65 -8.54
N SER A 216 11.12 -7.93 -7.86
CA SER A 216 9.70 -8.29 -7.76
C SER A 216 9.00 -8.23 -9.12
N VAL A 217 9.21 -7.14 -9.88
CA VAL A 217 8.60 -6.97 -11.21
C VAL A 217 9.09 -8.05 -12.18
N ASN A 218 10.38 -8.38 -12.19
CA ASN A 218 10.92 -9.44 -13.06
C ASN A 218 10.40 -10.84 -12.70
N THR A 219 10.17 -11.11 -11.41
CA THR A 219 9.59 -12.38 -10.96
C THR A 219 8.17 -12.53 -11.52
N MET A 220 7.34 -11.49 -11.39
CA MET A 220 5.99 -11.50 -11.96
C MET A 220 6.01 -11.48 -13.50
N ALA A 221 6.97 -10.80 -14.14
CA ALA A 221 7.11 -10.81 -15.59
C ALA A 221 7.41 -12.22 -16.11
N THR A 222 8.23 -12.97 -15.37
CA THR A 222 8.52 -14.38 -15.66
C THR A 222 7.27 -15.22 -15.47
N GLU A 223 6.51 -15.04 -14.39
CA GLU A 223 5.27 -15.81 -14.20
C GLU A 223 4.22 -15.51 -15.29
N MET A 224 4.12 -14.26 -15.76
CA MET A 224 3.09 -13.87 -16.72
C MET A 224 3.46 -14.11 -18.19
N ASN A 225 4.67 -14.57 -18.53
CA ASN A 225 5.15 -14.61 -19.93
C ASN A 225 4.38 -15.58 -20.87
N ASP A 226 4.50 -15.36 -22.19
CA ASP A 226 3.79 -16.12 -23.23
C ASP A 226 4.43 -17.47 -23.63
N SER A 227 5.65 -17.75 -23.18
CA SER A 227 6.40 -18.96 -23.56
C SER A 227 6.14 -20.11 -22.60
N SER A 228 6.29 -19.85 -21.30
CA SER A 228 6.15 -20.84 -20.22
C SER A 228 5.32 -20.33 -19.04
N GLY A 229 5.02 -19.03 -19.01
CA GLY A 229 4.22 -18.40 -17.98
C GLY A 229 2.72 -18.65 -18.17
N ARG A 230 1.94 -17.90 -17.41
CA ARG A 230 0.49 -17.95 -17.39
C ARG A 230 -0.16 -17.70 -18.75
N TRP A 231 0.40 -16.79 -19.55
CA TRP A 231 -0.07 -16.50 -20.90
C TRP A 231 0.39 -17.50 -21.96
N SER A 232 1.19 -18.50 -21.59
CA SER A 232 1.59 -19.54 -22.53
C SER A 232 0.42 -20.36 -23.05
N TYR A 233 0.58 -20.89 -24.26
CA TYR A 233 -0.40 -21.77 -24.87
C TYR A 233 -0.71 -23.02 -24.04
N VAL A 234 0.19 -23.40 -23.12
CA VAL A 234 0.04 -24.57 -22.24
C VAL A 234 -0.81 -24.22 -21.01
N ARG A 235 -0.56 -23.08 -20.37
CA ARG A 235 -1.25 -22.72 -19.12
C ARG A 235 -2.57 -22.00 -19.36
N GLN A 236 -2.61 -21.07 -20.31
CA GLN A 236 -3.82 -20.30 -20.67
C GLN A 236 -4.53 -19.64 -19.46
N LEU A 237 -3.75 -19.24 -18.44
CA LEU A 237 -4.24 -18.60 -17.22
C LEU A 237 -4.09 -17.08 -17.37
N TYR A 238 -4.94 -16.47 -18.19
CA TYR A 238 -4.79 -15.04 -18.51
C TYR A 238 -5.00 -14.13 -17.29
N GLY A 239 -4.51 -12.90 -17.42
CA GLY A 239 -4.64 -11.88 -16.38
C GLY A 239 -3.63 -10.77 -16.55
N HIS A 240 -3.74 -9.73 -15.71
CA HIS A 240 -2.86 -8.56 -15.76
C HIS A 240 -2.39 -8.15 -14.36
N VAL A 241 -1.11 -7.78 -14.26
CA VAL A 241 -0.52 -7.31 -12.99
C VAL A 241 -0.55 -5.78 -12.94
N TYR A 242 -1.05 -5.24 -11.84
CA TYR A 242 -1.12 -3.81 -11.58
C TYR A 242 -0.21 -3.45 -10.41
N THR A 243 0.73 -2.54 -10.65
CA THR A 243 1.59 -1.96 -9.63
C THR A 243 1.62 -0.44 -9.73
N ALA A 244 2.16 0.21 -8.71
CA ALA A 244 2.26 1.65 -8.64
C ALA A 244 3.64 2.06 -8.11
N LYS A 245 4.12 3.20 -8.57
CA LYS A 245 5.36 3.81 -8.11
C LYS A 245 5.15 5.29 -7.86
N THR A 246 5.58 5.76 -6.69
CA THR A 246 5.67 7.20 -6.40
C THR A 246 7.10 7.68 -6.60
N GLY A 247 7.26 8.87 -7.18
CA GLY A 247 8.60 9.40 -7.44
C GLY A 247 8.58 10.75 -8.13
N THR A 248 9.77 11.31 -8.31
CA THR A 248 9.99 12.47 -9.18
C THR A 248 9.82 12.06 -10.65
N LEU A 249 9.58 13.05 -11.53
CA LEU A 249 9.47 12.80 -12.97
C LEU A 249 10.65 11.97 -13.51
N SER A 250 11.88 12.33 -13.14
CA SER A 250 13.09 11.62 -13.60
C SER A 250 13.15 10.17 -13.12
N GLU A 251 12.74 9.89 -11.88
CA GLU A 251 12.69 8.52 -11.34
C GLU A 251 11.62 7.68 -12.04
N LEU A 252 10.47 8.28 -12.36
CA LEU A 252 9.37 7.60 -13.05
C LEU A 252 9.71 7.31 -14.53
N VAL A 253 10.37 8.24 -15.23
CA VAL A 253 10.85 8.00 -16.60
C VAL A 253 11.86 6.86 -16.62
N ALA A 254 12.83 6.86 -15.70
CA ALA A 254 13.82 5.79 -15.61
C ALA A 254 13.17 4.42 -15.33
N ALA A 255 12.13 4.36 -14.49
CA ALA A 255 11.37 3.13 -14.26
C ALA A 255 10.61 2.69 -15.52
N GLY A 256 10.01 3.63 -16.27
CA GLY A 256 9.31 3.33 -17.52
C GLY A 256 10.22 2.74 -18.60
N ASP A 257 11.45 3.26 -18.73
CA ASP A 257 12.45 2.72 -19.66
C ASP A 257 12.88 1.28 -19.30
N GLN A 258 12.83 0.93 -18.02
CA GLN A 258 13.19 -0.40 -17.54
C GLN A 258 12.05 -1.42 -17.70
N PHE A 259 10.79 -0.98 -17.56
CA PHE A 259 9.63 -1.87 -17.47
C PHE A 259 8.64 -1.62 -18.62
N ASN A 260 9.01 -2.06 -19.82
CA ASN A 260 8.08 -2.18 -20.94
C ASN A 260 7.56 -3.63 -21.05
N LEU A 261 6.62 -3.99 -20.17
CA LEU A 261 6.13 -5.35 -20.00
C LEU A 261 4.66 -5.43 -20.45
N GLN A 262 4.35 -6.36 -21.34
CA GLN A 262 3.02 -6.47 -21.95
C GLN A 262 1.90 -6.83 -20.95
N HIS A 263 2.21 -7.58 -19.89
CA HIS A 263 1.24 -8.11 -18.91
C HIS A 263 1.31 -7.44 -17.53
N ILE A 264 2.09 -6.36 -17.43
CA ILE A 264 2.29 -5.62 -16.18
C ILE A 264 2.16 -4.12 -16.45
N THR A 265 1.25 -3.46 -15.74
CA THR A 265 1.15 -2.00 -15.75
C THR A 265 1.76 -1.44 -14.47
N LEU A 266 2.83 -0.66 -14.62
CA LEU A 266 3.39 0.17 -13.55
C LEU A 266 2.89 1.61 -13.71
N ALA A 267 2.03 2.04 -12.80
CA ALA A 267 1.52 3.40 -12.80
C ALA A 267 2.40 4.35 -11.99
N GLY A 268 2.88 5.41 -12.62
CA GLY A 268 3.64 6.48 -11.96
C GLY A 268 2.74 7.52 -11.27
N TYR A 269 3.16 7.95 -10.10
CA TYR A 269 2.51 8.98 -9.28
C TYR A 269 3.55 9.96 -8.74
N GLU A 270 3.16 11.22 -8.60
CA GLU A 270 4.06 12.25 -8.08
C GLU A 270 4.25 12.11 -6.56
N LYS A 271 5.32 12.74 -6.05
CA LYS A 271 5.83 12.49 -4.69
C LYS A 271 4.92 13.02 -3.57
N ASP A 272 4.14 14.05 -3.85
CA ASP A 272 3.25 14.70 -2.89
C ASP A 272 1.89 13.98 -2.77
N THR A 273 1.69 12.92 -3.56
CA THR A 273 0.49 12.09 -3.51
C THR A 273 0.38 11.43 -2.14
N GLN A 274 -0.67 11.79 -1.39
CA GLN A 274 -0.87 11.31 -0.02
C GLN A 274 -1.32 9.84 0.06
N THR A 275 -1.68 9.20 -1.04
CA THR A 275 -2.05 7.78 -1.04
C THR A 275 -0.78 6.93 -1.21
N PRO A 276 -0.46 6.03 -0.26
CA PRO A 276 0.68 5.13 -0.38
C PRO A 276 0.62 4.25 -1.64
N ALA A 277 1.78 3.91 -2.20
CA ALA A 277 1.88 3.15 -3.46
C ALA A 277 1.16 1.79 -3.42
N ASP A 278 1.17 1.10 -2.28
CA ASP A 278 0.47 -0.18 -2.10
C ASP A 278 -1.06 -0.01 -2.19
N GLU A 279 -1.61 1.02 -1.54
CA GLU A 279 -3.03 1.36 -1.66
C GLU A 279 -3.39 1.81 -3.09
N LEU A 280 -2.51 2.55 -3.78
CA LEU A 280 -2.71 2.95 -5.17
C LEU A 280 -2.75 1.74 -6.11
N ALA A 281 -1.84 0.78 -5.96
CA ALA A 281 -1.83 -0.46 -6.73
C ALA A 281 -3.12 -1.25 -6.51
N ALA A 282 -3.56 -1.39 -5.26
CA ALA A 282 -4.80 -2.09 -4.92
C ALA A 282 -6.05 -1.39 -5.47
N SER A 283 -6.14 -0.06 -5.34
CA SER A 283 -7.27 0.72 -5.89
C SER A 283 -7.31 0.66 -7.43
N ARG A 284 -6.16 0.67 -8.12
CA ARG A 284 -6.12 0.47 -9.58
C ARG A 284 -6.58 -0.93 -9.97
N THR A 285 -6.13 -1.94 -9.24
CA THR A 285 -6.56 -3.34 -9.45
C THR A 285 -8.07 -3.45 -9.30
N ALA A 286 -8.65 -2.89 -8.23
CA ALA A 286 -10.10 -2.90 -8.01
C ALA A 286 -10.87 -2.16 -9.10
N ARG A 287 -10.34 -1.02 -9.55
CA ARG A 287 -10.94 -0.24 -10.65
C ARG A 287 -10.94 -1.03 -11.95
N ALA A 288 -9.84 -1.70 -12.29
CA ALA A 288 -9.79 -2.57 -13.45
C ALA A 288 -10.79 -3.72 -13.29
N ALA A 289 -10.80 -4.38 -12.14
CA ALA A 289 -11.69 -5.50 -11.84
C ALA A 289 -13.17 -5.14 -12.03
N VAL A 290 -13.65 -4.05 -11.43
CA VAL A 290 -15.08 -3.68 -11.50
C VAL A 290 -15.51 -3.30 -12.92
N PHE A 291 -14.65 -2.63 -13.67
CA PHE A 291 -15.01 -2.07 -14.97
C PHE A 291 -14.88 -3.09 -16.09
N ILE A 292 -13.75 -3.79 -16.15
CA ILE A 292 -13.42 -4.72 -17.22
C ILE A 292 -14.18 -6.04 -17.05
N ARG A 293 -14.43 -6.50 -15.80
CA ARG A 293 -15.29 -7.66 -15.52
C ARG A 293 -16.73 -7.43 -16.00
N ASN A 294 -17.20 -6.18 -15.95
CA ASN A 294 -18.53 -5.83 -16.42
C ASN A 294 -18.58 -5.71 -17.95
N ASP A 295 -17.61 -5.02 -18.56
CA ASP A 295 -17.45 -4.94 -20.01
C ASP A 295 -15.97 -4.62 -20.37
N PRO A 296 -15.29 -5.46 -21.18
CA PRO A 296 -13.90 -5.23 -21.56
C PRO A 296 -13.66 -3.93 -22.34
N ALA A 297 -14.69 -3.36 -22.96
CA ALA A 297 -14.59 -2.08 -23.68
C ALA A 297 -14.82 -0.85 -22.78
N ARG A 298 -15.14 -1.04 -21.49
CA ARG A 298 -15.50 0.06 -20.60
C ARG A 298 -14.25 0.88 -20.20
N PRO A 299 -14.27 2.22 -20.34
CA PRO A 299 -13.14 3.04 -19.92
C PRO A 299 -12.98 3.01 -18.41
N THR A 300 -11.76 2.83 -17.94
CA THR A 300 -11.43 2.83 -16.51
C THR A 300 -11.19 4.24 -15.96
N GLN A 301 -10.95 5.24 -16.84
CA GLN A 301 -10.63 6.62 -16.43
C GLN A 301 -11.83 7.46 -15.95
N THR A 302 -13.02 7.33 -16.58
CA THR A 302 -14.15 8.26 -16.40
C THR A 302 -15.40 7.59 -15.83
N GLY A 303 -15.29 6.34 -15.40
CA GLY A 303 -16.40 5.59 -14.85
C GLY A 303 -16.85 6.08 -13.47
N GLU A 304 -18.15 6.06 -13.22
CA GLU A 304 -18.70 6.07 -11.85
C GLU A 304 -18.82 4.64 -11.32
#